data_AF-A0A453F5X0-F1
#
_entry.id   AF-A0A453F5X0-F1
#
_cell.length_a   1.000
_cell.length_b   1.000
_cell.length_c   1.000
_cell.angle_alpha   90.00
_cell.angle_beta   90.00
_cell.angle_gamma   90.00
#
_symmetry.space_group_name_H-M   'P 1'
#
loop_
_entity.id
_entity.type
_entity.pdbx_description
1 polymer ?
#
loop_
_entity_poly.entity_id
_entity_poly.type
_entity_poly.pdbx_seq_one_letter_code
_entity_poly.pdbx_strand_id
1 'polypeptide(L)' 'QVLLSICSLLCDPNPDDPLVPEIAHMYKTDRHKYESTARTWTQRYAM' A
#
# COMPACT_ATOMS: atom_id res chain seq x y z
N GLN A 1 -7.48 19.43 4.17
CA GLN A 1 -6.87 19.02 2.89
C GLN A 1 -5.86 17.87 3.03
N VAL A 2 -5.21 17.64 4.18
CA VAL A 2 -4.25 16.52 4.35
C VAL A 2 -4.89 15.13 4.39
N LEU A 3 -5.98 14.94 5.16
CA LEU A 3 -6.61 13.62 5.32
C LEU A 3 -7.13 13.04 3.99
N LEU A 4 -7.67 13.90 3.11
CA LEU A 4 -8.10 13.48 1.77
C LEU A 4 -6.92 13.00 0.92
N SER A 5 -5.77 13.65 1.02
CA SER A 5 -4.55 13.22 0.33
C SER A 5 -4.05 11.87 0.86
N ILE A 6 -4.17 11.61 2.17
CA ILE A 6 -3.84 10.29 2.74
C ILE A 6 -4.80 9.22 2.23
N CYS A 7 -6.12 9.48 2.22
CA CYS A 7 -7.09 8.56 1.66
C CYS A 7 -6.80 8.25 0.18
N SER A 8 -6.47 9.28 -0.61
CA SER A 8 -6.08 9.10 -2.01
C SER A 8 -4.82 8.24 -2.15
N LEU A 9 -3.80 8.44 -1.31
CA LEU A 9 -2.56 7.67 -1.34
C LEU A 9 -2.76 6.20 -0.93
N LEU A 10 -3.71 5.94 -0.02
CA LEU A 10 -4.09 4.58 0.36
C LEU A 10 -4.82 3.84 -0.77
N CYS A 11 -5.60 4.57 -1.58
CA CYS A 11 -6.25 4.00 -2.77
C CYS A 11 -5.24 3.79 -3.91
N ASP A 12 -4.36 4.76 -4.14
CA ASP A 12 -3.39 4.77 -5.23
C ASP A 12 -1.97 5.08 -4.68
N PRO A 13 -1.22 4.05 -4.23
CA PRO A 13 0.14 4.23 -3.72
C PRO A 13 1.09 4.72 -4.81
N ASN A 14 2.06 5.58 -4.46
CA ASN A 14 3.13 6.00 -5.37
C ASN A 14 4.35 5.06 -5.24
N PRO A 15 4.65 4.21 -6.24
CA PRO A 15 5.74 3.26 -6.14
C PRO A 15 7.06 3.80 -6.72
N ASP A 16 7.10 5.05 -7.18
CA ASP A 16 8.31 5.73 -7.68
C ASP A 16 9.07 6.49 -6.60
N ASP A 17 8.40 6.83 -5.49
CA ASP A 17 9.01 7.41 -4.29
C ASP A 17 8.59 6.63 -3.03
N PRO A 18 9.08 5.38 -2.85
CA PRO A 18 8.65 4.56 -1.73
C PRO A 18 9.53 4.74 -0.49
N LEU A 19 8.89 4.80 0.68
CA LEU A 19 9.60 4.71 1.97
C LEU A 19 10.15 3.30 2.24
N VAL A 20 9.50 2.27 1.69
CA VAL A 20 9.91 0.85 1.82
C VAL A 20 10.05 0.26 0.42
N PRO A 21 11.27 0.19 -0.15
CA PRO A 21 11.50 -0.23 -1.53
C PRO A 21 10.97 -1.62 -1.86
N GLU A 22 11.01 -2.56 -0.92
CA GLU A 22 10.57 -3.94 -1.12
C GLU A 22 9.06 -4.04 -1.35
N ILE A 23 8.27 -3.24 -0.62
CA ILE A 23 6.81 -3.20 -0.76
C ILE A 23 6.44 -2.58 -2.11
N ALA A 24 7.14 -1.53 -2.53
CA ALA A 24 6.93 -0.91 -3.83
C ALA A 24 7.34 -1.83 -4.99
N HIS A 25 8.43 -2.57 -4.83
CA HIS A 25 8.82 -3.60 -5.79
C HIS A 25 7.76 -4.71 -5.89
N MET A 26 7.21 -5.16 -4.77
CA MET A 26 6.11 -6.12 -4.74
C MET A 26 4.85 -5.55 -5.44
N TYR A 27 4.52 -4.28 -5.20
CA TYR A 27 3.39 -3.61 -5.87
C TYR A 27 3.56 -3.55 -7.40
N LYS A 28 4.79 -3.34 -7.89
CA LYS A 28 5.13 -3.29 -9.32
C LYS A 28 5.20 -4.67 -9.98
N THR A 29 5.68 -5.70 -9.27
CA THR A 29 5.95 -7.03 -9.83
C THR A 29 4.84 -8.05 -9.57
N ASP A 30 4.15 -7.99 -8.44
CA ASP A 30 3.11 -8.92 -8.02
C ASP A 30 2.00 -8.20 -7.23
N ARG A 31 1.07 -7.59 -7.99
CA ARG A 31 -0.06 -6.85 -7.43
C ARG A 31 -0.96 -7.72 -6.54
N HIS A 32 -1.15 -8.98 -6.91
CA HIS A 32 -2.04 -9.89 -6.18
C HIS A 32 -1.49 -10.22 -4.79
N LYS A 33 -0.18 -10.50 -4.69
CA LYS A 33 0.49 -10.73 -3.41
C LYS A 33 0.50 -9.47 -2.54
N TYR A 34 0.72 -8.30 -3.14
CA TYR A 34 0.62 -7.02 -2.42
C TYR A 34 -0.77 -6.86 -1.78
N GLU A 35 -1.84 -7.02 -2.56
CA GLU A 35 -3.21 -6.83 -2.07
C GLU A 35 -3.60 -7.85 -0.98
N SER A 36 -3.23 -9.11 -1.15
CA SER A 36 -3.47 -10.16 -0.15
C SER A 36 -2.74 -9.85 1.17
N THR A 37 -1.49 -9.41 1.07
CA THR A 37 -0.67 -9.03 2.23
C THR A 37 -1.27 -7.81 2.93
N ALA A 38 -1.63 -6.77 2.17
CA ALA A 38 -2.24 -5.55 2.70
C ALA A 38 -3.53 -5.86 3.47
N ARG A 39 -4.45 -6.66 2.89
CA ARG A 39 -5.69 -7.07 3.57
C ARG A 39 -5.43 -7.85 4.86
N THR A 40 -4.50 -8.81 4.82
CA THR A 40 -4.14 -9.62 5.99
C THR A 40 -3.59 -8.75 7.12
N TRP A 41 -2.75 -7.76 6.79
CA TRP A 41 -2.19 -6.84 7.77
C TRP A 41 -3.26 -5.90 8.33
N THR A 42 -4.15 -5.36 7.49
CA THR A 42 -5.28 -4.54 7.95
C THR A 42 -6.16 -5.34 8.92
N GLN A 43 -6.51 -6.58 8.59
CA GLN A 43 -7.28 -7.46 9.48
C GLN A 43 -6.59 -7.72 10.82
N ARG A 44 -5.26 -7.86 10.82
CA ARG A 44 -4.50 -8.21 12.03
C ARG A 44 -4.24 -7.03 12.96
N TYR A 45 -4.07 -5.83 12.42
CA TYR A 45 -3.53 -4.68 13.17
C TYR A 45 -4.45 -3.46 13.20
N ALA A 46 -5.47 -3.40 12.34
CA ALA A 46 -6.29 -2.21 12.15
C ALA A 46 -7.80 -2.49 12.00
N MET A 47 -8.25 -3.72 12.29
CA MET A 47 -9.67 -4.04 12.52
C MET A 47 -9.98 -4.08 14.00
#